data_AF-A0A9P1F011-F1
#
_entry.id   AF-A0A9P1F011-F1
#
_cell.length_a   1.000
_cell.length_b   1.000
_cell.length_c   1.000
_cell.angle_alpha   90.00
_cell.angle_beta   90.00
_cell.angle_gamma   90.00
#
_symmetry.space_group_name_H-M   'P 1'
#
loop_
_entity.id
_entity.type
_entity.pdbx_description
1 polymer ?
#
loop_
_entity_poly.entity_id
_entity_poly.type
_entity_poly.pdbx_seq_one_letter_code
_entity_poly.pdbx_strand_id
1 'polypeptide(L)'
;MSSTLKETSKPSVESCLNKLYADLFHLVSSVEKSSGSELTLRLRNVEADITTFKDLIKNIPDIGIEEDKQRKKIAALYKQIEQKDELIQSLAAFSLDDYLNQPAAKSSRESRNGSEDK
;
A
#
# COMPACT_ATOMS: atom_id res chain seq x y z
N MET A 1 -21.33 -20.97 -0.85
CA MET A 1 -21.02 -21.18 0.57
C MET A 1 -19.66 -20.58 0.84
N SER A 2 -19.63 -19.38 1.45
CA SER A 2 -18.38 -18.68 1.75
C SER A 2 -17.87 -19.15 3.12
N SER A 3 -16.74 -19.84 3.11
CA SER A 3 -16.08 -20.29 4.34
C SER A 3 -15.47 -19.08 5.04
N THR A 4 -16.15 -18.58 6.08
CA THR A 4 -15.57 -17.71 7.09
C THR A 4 -14.49 -18.50 7.85
N LEU A 5 -13.24 -18.29 7.45
CA LEU A 5 -12.08 -18.68 8.22
C LEU A 5 -12.16 -18.01 9.59
N LYS A 6 -12.22 -18.85 10.63
CA LYS A 6 -12.11 -18.47 12.02
C LYS A 6 -10.71 -17.88 12.21
N GLU A 7 -10.60 -16.56 12.09
CA GLU A 7 -9.36 -15.84 12.34
C GLU A 7 -9.08 -15.95 13.84
N THR A 8 -8.22 -16.89 14.21
CA THR A 8 -7.70 -16.99 15.56
C THR A 8 -6.98 -15.69 15.85
N SER A 9 -7.57 -14.83 16.68
CA SER A 9 -7.06 -13.50 16.97
C SER A 9 -5.67 -13.63 17.57
N LYS A 10 -4.63 -13.38 16.75
CA LYS A 10 -3.27 -13.23 17.25
C LYS A 10 -3.29 -12.14 18.33
N PRO A 11 -2.55 -12.31 19.44
CA PRO A 11 -2.49 -11.27 20.47
C PRO A 11 -2.03 -9.97 19.82
N SER A 12 -2.79 -8.89 20.01
CA SER A 12 -2.40 -7.58 19.48
C SER A 12 -1.13 -7.09 20.19
N VAL A 13 -0.38 -6.22 19.50
CA VAL A 13 0.81 -5.57 20.06
C VAL A 13 0.47 -4.86 21.39
N GLU A 14 -0.70 -4.24 21.46
CA GLU A 14 -1.20 -3.55 22.65
C GLU A 14 -1.46 -4.52 23.82
N SER A 15 -2.10 -5.66 23.57
CA SER A 15 -2.34 -6.69 24.58
C SER A 15 -1.01 -7.23 25.14
N CYS A 16 -0.04 -7.48 24.26
CA CYS A 16 1.30 -7.92 24.65
C CYS A 16 2.05 -6.86 25.47
N LEU A 17 1.96 -5.59 25.11
CA LEU A 17 2.56 -4.47 25.84
C LEU A 17 1.95 -4.31 27.24
N ASN A 18 0.63 -4.38 27.36
CA ASN A 18 -0.08 -4.29 28.64
C ASN A 18 0.30 -5.44 29.57
N LYS A 19 0.45 -6.66 29.02
CA LYS A 19 0.95 -7.81 29.76
C LYS A 19 2.37 -7.58 30.25
N LEU A 20 3.28 -7.18 29.36
CA LEU A 20 4.69 -6.91 29.69
C LEU A 20 4.81 -5.84 30.79
N TYR A 21 3.99 -4.78 30.72
CA TYR A 21 3.93 -3.75 31.77
C TYR A 21 3.51 -4.33 33.12
N ALA A 22 2.45 -5.15 33.15
CA ALA A 22 1.99 -5.79 34.38
C ALA A 22 3.07 -6.73 34.96
N ASP A 23 3.73 -7.52 34.11
CA ASP A 23 4.77 -8.46 34.52
C ASP A 23 6.01 -7.74 35.07
N LEU A 24 6.43 -6.64 34.44
CA LEU A 24 7.48 -5.75 34.95
C LEU A 24 7.10 -5.09 36.28
N PHE A 25 5.86 -4.60 36.40
CA PHE A 25 5.36 -4.00 37.64
C PHE A 25 5.38 -5.00 38.79
N HIS A 26 4.91 -6.23 38.55
CA HIS A 26 4.93 -7.31 39.52
C HIS A 26 6.34 -7.77 39.86
N LEU A 27 7.25 -7.81 38.89
CA LEU A 27 8.67 -8.11 39.12
C LEU A 27 9.30 -7.09 40.07
N VAL A 28 9.15 -5.80 39.79
CA VAL A 28 9.68 -4.71 40.63
C VAL A 28 9.07 -4.77 42.03
N SER A 29 7.76 -4.99 42.14
CA SER A 29 7.06 -5.07 43.42
C SER A 29 7.46 -6.29 44.27
N SER A 30 7.98 -7.34 43.63
CA SER A 30 8.35 -8.60 44.30
C SER A 30 9.84 -8.76 44.53
N VAL A 31 10.70 -7.92 43.94
CA VAL A 31 12.17 -7.96 44.12
C VAL A 31 12.57 -7.95 45.59
N GLU A 32 11.87 -7.19 46.43
CA GLU A 32 12.19 -7.05 47.86
C GLU A 32 11.52 -8.11 48.75
N LYS A 33 10.52 -8.84 48.23
CA LYS A 33 9.60 -9.69 49.04
C LYS A 33 9.60 -11.16 48.63
N SER A 34 10.12 -11.48 47.46
CA SER A 34 10.06 -12.84 46.88
C SER A 34 11.34 -13.63 47.11
N SER A 35 11.21 -14.95 47.06
CA SER A 35 12.36 -15.84 47.08
C SER A 35 13.16 -15.73 45.78
N GLY A 36 14.48 -15.99 45.83
CA GLY A 36 15.35 -15.90 44.65
C GLY A 36 14.92 -16.80 43.47
N SER A 37 14.29 -17.94 43.75
CA SER A 37 13.74 -18.84 42.72
C SER A 37 12.51 -18.27 42.02
N GLU A 38 11.62 -17.61 42.77
CA GLU A 38 10.46 -16.90 42.22
C GLU A 38 10.89 -15.70 41.37
N LEU A 39 11.88 -14.95 41.85
CA LEU A 39 12.47 -13.84 41.10
C LEU A 39 13.09 -14.32 39.78
N THR A 40 13.83 -15.42 39.81
CA THR A 40 14.44 -16.03 38.62
C THR A 40 13.39 -16.47 37.60
N LEU A 41 12.28 -17.07 38.06
CA LEU A 41 11.18 -17.48 37.19
C LEU A 41 10.51 -16.28 36.52
N ARG A 42 10.24 -15.22 37.28
CA ARG A 42 9.63 -13.99 36.76
C ARG A 42 10.53 -13.26 35.76
N LEU A 43 11.84 -13.21 36.03
CA LEU A 43 12.82 -12.66 35.08
C LEU A 43 12.79 -13.40 33.75
N ARG A 44 12.75 -14.74 33.78
CA ARG A 44 12.63 -15.55 32.56
C ARG A 44 11.34 -15.29 31.80
N ASN A 45 10.22 -15.11 32.51
CA ASN A 45 8.94 -14.80 31.89
C ASN A 45 8.97 -13.44 31.20
N VAL A 46 9.48 -12.41 31.88
CA VAL A 46 9.66 -11.06 31.30
C VAL A 46 10.58 -11.10 30.08
N GLU A 47 11.67 -11.87 30.11
CA GLU A 47 12.56 -12.04 28.95
C GLU A 47 11.84 -12.68 27.74
N ALA A 48 11.02 -13.71 27.98
CA ALA A 48 10.22 -14.34 26.94
C ALA A 48 9.17 -13.38 26.37
N ASP A 49 8.53 -12.57 27.21
CA ASP A 49 7.54 -11.58 26.80
C ASP A 49 8.17 -10.43 26.02
N ILE A 50 9.36 -9.96 26.40
CA ILE A 50 10.14 -8.97 25.64
C ILE A 50 10.50 -9.52 24.25
N THR A 51 10.93 -10.78 24.18
CA THR A 51 11.29 -11.43 22.91
C THR A 51 10.06 -11.51 21.99
N THR A 52 8.93 -11.93 22.54
CA THR A 52 7.65 -12.00 21.82
C THR A 52 7.22 -10.61 21.33
N PHE A 53 7.31 -9.60 22.20
CA PHE A 53 6.97 -8.22 21.86
C PHE A 53 7.85 -7.66 20.74
N LYS A 54 9.16 -7.92 20.79
CA LYS A 54 10.11 -7.54 19.74
C LYS A 54 9.74 -8.16 18.39
N ASP A 55 9.35 -9.42 18.36
CA ASP A 55 8.94 -10.08 17.13
C ASP A 55 7.59 -9.56 16.62
N LEU A 56 6.66 -9.21 17.51
CA LEU A 56 5.41 -8.55 17.13
C LEU A 56 5.67 -7.16 16.51
N ILE A 57 6.59 -6.36 17.05
CA ILE A 57 6.95 -5.05 16.48
C ILE A 57 7.48 -5.18 15.05
N LYS A 58 8.32 -6.19 14.76
CA LYS A 58 8.84 -6.41 13.40
C LYS A 58 7.74 -6.75 12.39
N ASN A 59 6.61 -7.27 12.86
CA ASN A 59 5.47 -7.61 12.02
C ASN A 59 4.49 -6.43 11.85
N ILE A 60 4.73 -5.29 12.49
CA ILE A 60 3.94 -4.08 12.25
C ILE A 60 4.27 -3.62 10.82
N PRO A 61 3.27 -3.56 9.93
CA PRO A 61 3.49 -3.13 8.56
C PRO A 61 4.00 -1.69 8.53
N ASP A 62 4.97 -1.44 7.64
CA ASP A 62 5.47 -0.08 7.40
C ASP A 62 4.37 0.74 6.71
N ILE A 63 3.78 1.65 7.48
CA ILE A 63 2.71 2.54 7.03
C ILE A 63 3.20 3.42 5.88
N GLY A 64 4.47 3.83 5.87
CA GLY A 64 5.03 4.67 4.81
C GLY A 64 5.08 3.95 3.47
N ILE A 65 5.41 2.65 3.45
CA ILE A 65 5.41 1.84 2.23
C ILE A 65 4.00 1.70 1.65
N GLU A 66 3.01 1.42 2.49
CA GLU A 66 1.62 1.28 2.02
C GLU A 66 1.03 2.64 1.62
N GLU A 67 1.36 3.72 2.33
CA GLU A 67 0.98 5.09 1.95
C GLU A 67 1.53 5.45 0.56
N ASP A 68 2.81 5.22 0.31
CA ASP A 68 3.44 5.50 -0.99
C ASP A 68 2.78 4.73 -2.13
N LYS A 69 2.44 3.46 -1.88
CA LYS A 69 1.73 2.61 -2.83
C LYS A 69 0.33 3.15 -3.12
N GLN A 70 -0.40 3.58 -2.10
CA GLN A 70 -1.71 4.21 -2.26
C GLN A 70 -1.60 5.54 -3.02
N ARG A 71 -0.60 6.36 -2.70
CA ARG A 71 -0.31 7.63 -3.38
C ARG A 71 -0.04 7.43 -4.87
N LYS A 72 0.77 6.43 -5.24
CA LYS A 72 1.01 6.04 -6.64
C LYS A 72 -0.26 5.58 -7.34
N LYS A 73 -1.10 4.79 -6.67
CA LYS A 73 -2.40 4.34 -7.21
C LYS A 73 -3.33 5.52 -7.46
N ILE A 74 -3.40 6.47 -6.53
CA ILE A 74 -4.20 7.69 -6.67
C ILE A 74 -3.73 8.52 -7.87
N ALA A 75 -2.41 8.74 -8.00
CA ALA A 75 -1.85 9.47 -9.15
C ALA A 75 -2.18 8.81 -10.50
N ALA A 76 -2.09 7.48 -10.57
CA ALA A 76 -2.47 6.73 -11.76
C ALA A 76 -3.97 6.87 -12.09
N LEU A 77 -4.84 6.86 -11.08
CA LEU A 77 -6.28 7.05 -11.26
C LEU A 77 -6.60 8.46 -11.76
N TYR A 78 -5.97 9.50 -11.22
CA TYR A 78 -6.14 10.86 -11.72
C TYR A 78 -5.78 10.99 -13.20
N LYS A 79 -4.66 10.39 -13.62
CA LYS A 79 -4.27 10.38 -15.04
C LYS A 79 -5.30 9.68 -15.94
N GLN A 80 -5.90 8.59 -15.46
CA GLN A 80 -6.97 7.91 -16.21
C GLN A 80 -8.24 8.75 -16.31
N ILE A 81 -8.56 9.53 -15.28
CA ILE A 81 -9.71 10.44 -15.28
C ILE A 81 -9.48 11.54 -16.31
N GLU A 82 -8.31 12.18 -16.29
CA GLU A 82 -7.93 13.22 -17.27
C GLU A 82 -8.07 12.72 -18.71
N GLN A 83 -7.54 11.53 -19.01
CA GLN A 83 -7.69 10.92 -20.34
C GLN A 83 -9.15 10.65 -20.74
N LYS A 84 -9.98 10.25 -19.77
CA LYS A 84 -11.41 10.03 -20.03
C LYS A 84 -12.13 11.36 -20.28
N ASP A 85 -11.78 12.41 -19.54
CA ASP A 85 -12.37 13.73 -19.71
C ASP A 85 -12.00 14.32 -21.08
N GLU A 86 -10.75 14.16 -21.53
CA GLU A 86 -10.31 14.53 -22.89
C GLU A 86 -11.12 13.79 -23.96
N LEU A 87 -11.31 12.48 -23.81
CA LEU A 87 -12.11 11.69 -24.74
C LEU A 87 -13.57 12.14 -24.78
N ILE A 88 -14.16 12.42 -23.62
CA ILE A 88 -15.54 12.94 -23.53
C ILE A 88 -15.64 14.30 -24.23
N GLN A 89 -14.67 15.19 -24.03
CA GLN A 89 -14.64 16.48 -24.72
C GLN A 89 -14.50 16.31 -26.24
N SER A 90 -13.62 15.42 -26.69
CA SER A 90 -13.45 15.13 -28.11
C SER A 90 -14.71 14.56 -28.75
N LEU A 91 -15.45 13.72 -28.01
CA LEU A 91 -16.70 13.14 -28.46
C LEU A 91 -17.83 14.17 -28.47
N ALA A 92 -17.88 15.07 -27.48
CA ALA A 92 -18.85 16.15 -27.43
C ALA A 92 -18.62 17.19 -28.55
N ALA A 93 -17.35 17.44 -28.91
CA ALA A 93 -16.97 18.29 -30.03
C ALA A 93 -17.07 17.57 -31.39
N PHE A 94 -17.29 16.25 -31.41
CA PHE A 94 -17.38 15.48 -32.63
C PHE A 94 -18.68 15.80 -33.38
N SER A 95 -18.53 16.37 -34.57
CA SER A 95 -19.62 16.61 -35.52
C SER A 95 -19.49 15.63 -36.68
N LEU A 96 -20.48 14.77 -36.85
CA LEU A 96 -20.51 13.78 -37.93
C LEU A 96 -20.61 14.45 -39.31
N ASP A 97 -21.30 15.58 -39.39
CA ASP A 97 -21.45 16.36 -40.62
C ASP A 97 -20.14 17.05 -41.05
N ASP A 98 -19.32 17.52 -40.11
CA ASP A 98 -17.99 18.09 -40.43
C ASP A 98 -17.00 17.01 -40.90
N TYR A 99 -17.14 15.80 -40.38
CA TYR A 99 -16.32 14.66 -40.79
C TYR A 99 -16.69 14.16 -42.20
N LEU A 100 -17.98 14.11 -42.52
CA LEU A 100 -18.47 13.67 -43.83
C LEU A 100 -18.31 14.74 -44.92
N ASN A 101 -18.31 16.03 -44.56
CA ASN A 101 -18.16 17.15 -45.50
C ASN A 101 -16.71 17.67 -45.63
N GLN A 102 -15.70 16.98 -45.05
CA GLN A 102 -14.30 17.31 -45.35
C GLN A 102 -14.04 17.07 -46.85
N PRO A 103 -13.73 18.10 -47.66
CA PRO A 103 -13.33 17.88 -49.03
C PRO A 103 -12.04 17.06 -48.98
N ALA A 104 -12.01 15.94 -49.73
CA ALA A 104 -10.86 15.07 -49.90
C ALA A 104 -9.66 15.87 -50.45
N ALA A 105 -8.94 16.57 -49.59
CA ALA A 105 -7.84 17.44 -49.97
C ALA A 105 -6.53 16.82 -49.48
N LYS A 106 -6.05 15.86 -50.29
CA LYS A 106 -4.71 15.87 -50.92
C LYS A 106 -4.20 14.45 -51.16
N SER A 107 -4.72 13.85 -52.22
CA SER A 107 -3.85 13.20 -53.19
C SER A 107 -2.89 14.26 -53.74
N SER A 108 -1.69 14.33 -53.19
CA SER A 108 -0.56 15.01 -53.83
C SER A 108 0.65 14.11 -53.65
N ARG A 109 0.62 12.98 -54.37
CA ARG A 109 1.85 12.30 -54.77
C ARG A 109 2.53 13.23 -55.76
N GLU A 110 3.41 14.04 -55.21
CA GLU A 110 4.35 14.89 -55.91
C GLU A 110 5.23 14.01 -56.81
N SER A 111 4.89 13.95 -58.11
CA SER A 111 5.78 13.44 -59.14
C SER A 111 7.00 14.36 -59.21
N ARG A 112 8.05 14.04 -58.44
CA ARG A 112 9.38 14.59 -58.67
C ARG A 112 9.99 13.95 -59.90
N ASN A 113 9.88 14.67 -61.01
CA ASN A 113 10.85 14.60 -62.09
C ASN A 113 12.22 15.04 -61.57
N GLY A 114 13.23 14.26 -61.93
CA GLY A 114 14.65 14.56 -61.74
C GLY A 114 15.49 13.52 -62.48
N SER A 115 15.54 13.63 -63.82
CA SER A 115 16.77 13.33 -64.58
C SER A 115 17.79 14.40 -64.15
N GLU A 116 19.08 14.19 -63.97
CA GLU A 116 20.21 13.59 -64.71
C GLU A 116 21.40 13.65 -63.70
N ASP A 117 22.56 13.01 -63.76
CA ASP A 117 23.29 12.30 -64.81
C ASP A 117 24.48 11.55 -64.17
N LYS A 118 25.13 10.72 -65.00
CA LYS A 118 26.42 10.06 -64.79
C LYS A 118 27.62 11.01 -64.75
#